data_AF-D6ZZE3-F1
#
_entry.id   AF-D6ZZE3-F1
#
_cell.length_a   1.000
_cell.length_b   1.000
_cell.length_c   1.000
_cell.angle_alpha   90.00
_cell.angle_beta   90.00
_cell.angle_gamma   90.00
#
_symmetry.space_group_name_H-M   'P 1'
#
loop_
_entity.id
_entity.type
_entity.pdbx_description
1 polymer ?
#
loop_
_entity_poly.entity_id
_entity_poly.type
_entity_poly.pdbx_seq_one_letter_code
_entity_poly.pdbx_strand_id
1 'polypeptide(L)'
;MNAPLLAAVISIAFPSGALAQDALPRPARLAPGDAADGARLVADRQKSLCVLCHSGPFPNPHLQGNLAPDLKGIGARLSEDEIRLRVTDMKRLNPDSLMPTYVASQGSERVGTAWRGRPILAEQEIEHIVVYLASLKE
;
A
#
# COMPACT_ATOMS: atom_id res chain seq x y z
N MET A 1 53.94 -25.13 26.32
CA MET A 1 52.77 -25.99 26.04
C MET A 1 51.53 -25.13 26.26
N ASN A 2 50.72 -24.99 25.21
CA ASN A 2 49.82 -23.86 24.95
C ASN A 2 48.58 -23.83 25.84
N ALA A 3 48.20 -22.64 26.33
CA ALA A 3 46.92 -22.37 26.99
C ALA A 3 45.80 -22.17 25.94
N PRO A 4 44.58 -22.69 26.15
CA PRO A 4 43.49 -22.50 25.20
C PRO A 4 42.90 -21.09 25.35
N LEU A 5 42.80 -20.34 24.25
CA LEU A 5 41.98 -19.14 24.18
C LEU A 5 40.51 -19.55 24.26
N LEU A 6 39.79 -19.10 25.29
CA LEU A 6 38.33 -19.14 25.31
C LEU A 6 37.81 -18.12 24.28
N ALA A 7 37.15 -18.62 23.23
CA ALA A 7 36.38 -17.79 22.31
C ALA A 7 35.08 -17.36 22.99
N ALA A 8 34.95 -16.06 23.31
CA ALA A 8 33.70 -15.49 23.76
C ALA A 8 32.73 -15.41 22.57
N VAL A 9 31.65 -16.19 22.65
CA VAL A 9 30.55 -16.11 21.68
C VAL A 9 29.69 -14.90 22.05
N ILE A 10 29.82 -13.82 21.30
CA ILE A 10 28.95 -12.65 21.45
C ILE A 10 27.62 -12.97 20.75
N SER A 11 26.61 -13.32 21.54
CA SER A 11 25.23 -13.41 21.04
C SER A 11 24.71 -11.99 20.81
N ILE A 12 24.60 -11.60 19.54
CA ILE A 12 23.92 -10.38 19.13
C ILE A 12 22.42 -10.65 19.19
N ALA A 13 21.75 -10.10 20.20
CA ALA A 13 20.29 -10.08 20.25
C ALA A 13 19.79 -8.99 19.28
N PHE A 14 19.09 -9.40 18.23
CA PHE A 14 18.35 -8.46 17.39
C PHE A 14 17.05 -8.08 18.10
N PRO A 15 16.77 -6.79 18.34
CA PRO A 15 15.49 -6.39 18.89
C PRO A 15 14.38 -6.74 17.89
N SER A 16 13.46 -7.62 18.30
CA SER A 16 12.25 -7.96 17.56
C SER A 16 11.25 -6.79 17.58
N GLY A 17 11.61 -5.66 16.99
CA GLY A 17 10.86 -4.40 17.12
C GLY A 17 10.77 -3.52 15.87
N ALA A 18 11.12 -4.02 14.68
CA ALA A 18 11.22 -3.19 13.47
C ALA A 18 10.12 -3.41 12.41
N LEU A 19 9.13 -4.28 12.63
CA LEU A 19 8.08 -4.57 11.63
C LEU A 19 6.91 -3.55 11.61
N ALA A 20 6.90 -2.56 12.52
CA ALA A 20 5.77 -1.65 12.68
C ALA A 20 5.84 -0.37 11.83
N GLN A 21 6.94 -0.11 11.12
CA GLN A 21 7.13 1.17 10.41
C GLN A 21 6.45 1.20 9.03
N ASP A 22 6.25 0.03 8.42
CA ASP A 22 5.78 -0.10 7.02
C ASP A 22 4.37 -0.70 6.89
N ALA A 23 3.61 -0.74 7.99
CA ALA A 23 2.26 -1.29 8.05
C ALA A 23 1.28 -0.31 8.68
N LEU A 24 0.04 -0.27 8.16
CA LEU A 24 -1.06 0.52 8.70
C LEU A 24 -2.21 -0.42 9.09
N PRO A 25 -2.50 -0.62 10.40
CA PRO A 25 -3.59 -1.49 10.81
C PRO A 25 -4.94 -0.93 10.38
N ARG A 26 -5.89 -1.83 10.07
CA ARG A 26 -7.27 -1.43 9.75
C ARG A 26 -7.91 -0.69 10.92
N PRO A 27 -8.49 0.50 10.72
CA PRO A 27 -9.24 1.17 11.77
C PRO A 27 -10.44 0.32 12.24
N ALA A 28 -10.55 0.09 13.55
CA ALA A 28 -11.60 -0.76 14.13
C ALA A 28 -13.05 -0.31 13.86
N ARG A 29 -13.24 0.97 13.53
CA ARG A 29 -14.54 1.56 13.16
C ARG A 29 -15.04 1.15 11.78
N LEU A 30 -14.15 0.65 10.91
CA LEU A 30 -14.48 0.32 9.53
C LEU A 30 -15.00 -1.12 9.45
N ALA A 31 -15.99 -1.32 8.57
CA ALA A 31 -16.41 -2.65 8.20
C ALA A 31 -15.28 -3.37 7.45
N PRO A 32 -15.27 -4.72 7.42
CA PRO A 32 -14.41 -5.46 6.51
C PRO A 32 -14.56 -4.96 5.06
N GLY A 33 -13.45 -4.97 4.30
CA GLY A 33 -13.49 -4.67 2.88
C GLY A 33 -14.25 -5.74 2.08
N ASP A 34 -14.59 -5.38 0.85
CA ASP A 34 -15.29 -6.23 -0.13
C ASP A 34 -14.43 -6.28 -1.39
N ALA A 35 -14.05 -7.48 -1.81
CA ALA A 35 -13.12 -7.67 -2.92
C ALA A 35 -13.73 -7.28 -4.28
N ALA A 36 -15.05 -7.43 -4.45
CA ALA A 36 -15.71 -7.07 -5.71
C ALA A 36 -15.76 -5.56 -5.89
N ASP A 37 -16.07 -4.82 -4.82
CA ASP A 37 -15.97 -3.36 -4.81
C ASP A 37 -14.53 -2.89 -4.98
N GLY A 38 -13.57 -3.59 -4.38
CA GLY A 38 -12.14 -3.31 -4.55
C GLY A 38 -11.68 -3.48 -6.00
N ALA A 39 -12.09 -4.56 -6.65
CA ALA A 39 -11.80 -4.81 -8.07
C ALA A 39 -12.41 -3.72 -8.96
N ARG A 40 -13.66 -3.34 -8.70
CA ARG A 40 -14.34 -2.25 -9.42
C ARG A 40 -13.59 -0.94 -9.24
N LEU A 41 -13.19 -0.61 -8.01
CA LEU A 41 -12.43 0.60 -7.70
C LEU A 41 -11.07 0.59 -8.39
N VAL A 42 -10.27 -0.48 -8.31
CA VAL A 42 -8.96 -0.55 -8.97
C VAL A 42 -9.07 -0.34 -10.48
N ALA A 43 -10.11 -0.87 -11.12
CA ALA A 43 -10.37 -0.69 -12.55
C ALA A 43 -10.96 0.70 -12.92
N ASP A 44 -11.36 1.51 -11.94
CA ASP A 44 -12.00 2.82 -12.15
C ASP A 44 -10.98 3.87 -12.60
N ARG A 45 -11.10 4.28 -13.88
CA ARG A 45 -10.24 5.26 -14.55
C ARG A 45 -10.65 6.72 -14.31
N GLN A 46 -11.62 6.97 -13.44
CA GLN A 46 -12.10 8.31 -13.11
C GLN A 46 -11.99 8.62 -11.61
N LYS A 47 -12.02 7.60 -10.76
CA LYS A 47 -11.97 7.75 -9.30
C LYS A 47 -10.64 7.33 -8.68
N SER A 48 -10.27 6.06 -8.76
CA SER A 48 -9.06 5.54 -8.10
C SER A 48 -7.81 5.73 -8.96
N LEU A 49 -7.97 5.70 -10.29
CA LEU A 49 -6.92 5.89 -11.28
C LEU A 49 -5.76 4.87 -11.21
N CYS A 50 -5.91 3.76 -10.47
CA CYS A 50 -4.82 2.81 -10.24
C CYS A 50 -4.27 2.25 -11.57
N VAL A 51 -5.17 1.85 -12.48
CA VAL A 51 -4.80 1.30 -13.80
C VAL A 51 -4.21 2.33 -14.76
N LEU A 52 -4.20 3.62 -14.44
CA LEU A 52 -3.46 4.60 -15.24
C LEU A 52 -1.94 4.43 -15.09
N CYS A 53 -1.50 3.86 -13.96
CA CYS A 53 -0.08 3.68 -13.65
C CYS A 53 0.33 2.22 -13.58
N HIS A 54 -0.53 1.36 -13.05
CA HIS A 54 -0.25 -0.05 -12.78
C HIS A 54 -0.84 -0.99 -13.83
N SER A 55 -0.10 -2.04 -14.15
CA SER A 55 -0.62 -3.26 -14.78
C SER A 55 -1.01 -4.30 -13.72
N GLY A 56 -1.76 -5.32 -14.16
CA GLY A 56 -2.12 -6.45 -13.32
C GLY A 56 -3.17 -7.36 -13.97
N PRO A 57 -3.71 -8.33 -13.21
CA PRO A 57 -4.78 -9.22 -13.67
C PRO A 57 -6.15 -8.49 -13.70
N PHE A 58 -6.19 -7.27 -14.26
CA PHE A 58 -7.37 -6.43 -14.36
C PHE A 58 -8.00 -6.52 -15.76
N PRO A 59 -9.30 -6.19 -15.91
CA PRO A 59 -9.92 -6.08 -17.23
C PRO A 59 -9.23 -5.05 -18.14
N ASN A 60 -9.48 -5.14 -19.45
CA ASN A 60 -9.01 -4.21 -20.48
C ASN A 60 -7.47 -3.95 -20.46
N PRO A 61 -6.63 -4.96 -20.78
CA PRO A 61 -5.16 -4.85 -20.69
C PRO A 61 -4.55 -3.66 -21.44
N HIS A 62 -5.13 -3.27 -22.58
CA HIS A 62 -4.66 -2.12 -23.37
C HIS A 62 -4.87 -0.76 -22.70
N LEU A 63 -5.65 -0.69 -21.62
CA LEU A 63 -5.91 0.53 -20.86
C LEU A 63 -5.02 0.62 -19.61
N GLN A 64 -4.16 -0.36 -19.34
CA GLN A 64 -3.32 -0.38 -18.16
C GLN A 64 -1.99 0.36 -18.40
N GLY A 65 -1.52 1.07 -17.37
CA GLY A 65 -0.25 1.79 -17.39
C GLY A 65 0.95 0.89 -17.07
N ASN A 66 2.15 1.43 -17.31
CA ASN A 66 3.43 0.80 -16.99
C ASN A 66 4.38 1.75 -16.25
N LEU A 67 3.84 2.82 -15.65
CA LEU A 67 4.61 3.80 -14.89
C LEU A 67 4.98 3.30 -13.49
N ALA A 68 4.21 2.35 -12.97
CA ALA A 68 4.40 1.75 -11.65
C ALA A 68 4.43 0.21 -11.76
N PRO A 69 4.92 -0.50 -10.72
CA PRO A 69 5.09 -1.95 -10.78
C PRO A 69 3.78 -2.71 -11.06
N ASP A 70 3.91 -3.89 -11.67
CA ASP A 70 2.80 -4.83 -11.82
C ASP A 70 2.26 -5.25 -10.43
N LEU A 71 0.93 -5.20 -10.29
CA LEU A 71 0.22 -5.59 -9.07
C LEU A 71 -0.13 -7.08 -9.01
N LYS A 72 0.17 -7.85 -10.06
CA LYS A 72 0.13 -9.31 -10.03
C LYS A 72 0.96 -9.86 -8.85
N GLY A 73 0.41 -10.87 -8.16
CA GLY A 73 1.04 -11.48 -6.98
C GLY A 73 1.32 -10.53 -5.80
N ILE A 74 0.72 -9.33 -5.72
CA ILE A 74 0.97 -8.41 -4.59
C ILE A 74 0.54 -9.00 -3.25
N GLY A 75 -0.56 -9.74 -3.21
CA GLY A 75 -1.06 -10.38 -1.99
C GLY A 75 -0.22 -11.56 -1.50
N ALA A 76 0.71 -12.05 -2.32
CA ALA A 76 1.74 -13.00 -1.88
C ALA A 76 2.99 -12.30 -1.31
N ARG A 77 3.21 -11.02 -1.66
CA ARG A 77 4.40 -10.25 -1.28
C ARG A 77 4.17 -9.36 -0.07
N LEU A 78 2.95 -8.89 0.14
CA LEU A 78 2.60 -7.90 1.16
C LEU A 78 1.36 -8.35 1.94
N SER A 79 1.37 -8.06 3.25
CA SER A 79 0.19 -8.15 4.11
C SER A 79 -0.83 -7.04 3.82
N GLU A 80 -2.06 -7.22 4.30
CA GLU A 80 -3.10 -6.18 4.19
C GLU A 80 -2.66 -4.84 4.79
N ASP A 81 -1.96 -4.86 5.93
CA ASP A 81 -1.51 -3.64 6.62
C ASP A 81 -0.44 -2.90 5.80
N GLU A 82 0.45 -3.63 5.15
CA GLU A 82 1.47 -3.07 4.25
C GLU A 82 0.84 -2.54 2.95
N ILE A 83 -0.16 -3.22 2.40
CA ILE A 83 -0.92 -2.75 1.24
C ILE A 83 -1.69 -1.48 1.63
N ARG A 84 -2.35 -1.46 2.79
CA ARG A 84 -3.14 -0.33 3.28
C ARG A 84 -2.29 0.92 3.45
N LEU A 85 -1.07 0.79 3.98
CA LEU A 85 -0.16 1.93 4.07
C LEU A 85 0.13 2.52 2.69
N ARG A 86 0.45 1.68 1.70
CA ARG A 86 0.79 2.10 0.33
C ARG A 86 -0.40 2.77 -0.37
N VAL A 87 -1.59 2.17 -0.27
CA VAL A 87 -2.83 2.73 -0.85
C VAL A 87 -3.24 4.00 -0.12
N THR A 88 -3.04 4.10 1.19
CA THR A 88 -3.39 5.32 1.95
C THR A 88 -2.46 6.47 1.57
N ASP A 89 -1.15 6.24 1.69
CA ASP A 89 -0.13 7.25 1.46
C ASP A 89 1.26 6.65 1.20
N MET A 90 1.54 6.33 -0.06
CA MET A 90 2.85 5.81 -0.48
C MET A 90 4.00 6.79 -0.18
N LYS A 91 3.72 8.09 -0.03
CA LYS A 91 4.75 9.10 0.25
C LYS A 91 5.39 8.95 1.64
N ARG A 92 4.71 8.25 2.55
CA ARG A 92 5.30 7.87 3.85
C ARG A 92 6.45 6.88 3.72
N LEU A 93 6.44 6.06 2.66
CA LEU A 93 7.49 5.08 2.36
C LEU A 93 8.52 5.63 1.36
N ASN A 94 8.04 6.39 0.37
CA ASN A 94 8.88 7.03 -0.64
C ASN A 94 8.35 8.45 -0.92
N PRO A 95 8.95 9.51 -0.34
CA PRO A 95 8.50 10.90 -0.53
C PRO A 95 8.41 11.33 -2.00
N ASP A 96 9.27 10.77 -2.86
CA ASP A 96 9.34 11.04 -4.30
C ASP A 96 8.35 10.21 -5.12
N SER A 97 7.50 9.39 -4.48
CA SER A 97 6.50 8.58 -5.16
C SER A 97 5.54 9.44 -5.97
N LEU A 98 5.28 8.98 -7.20
CA LEU A 98 4.23 9.50 -8.07
C LEU A 98 2.85 8.98 -7.68
N MET A 99 2.77 7.88 -6.91
CA MET A 99 1.50 7.34 -6.43
C MET A 99 0.82 8.37 -5.52
N PRO A 100 -0.45 8.74 -5.78
CA PRO A 100 -1.15 9.75 -4.99
C PRO A 100 -1.31 9.34 -3.52
N THR A 101 -1.39 10.33 -2.63
CA THR A 101 -1.97 10.16 -1.29
C THR A 101 -3.49 10.17 -1.43
N TYR A 102 -4.15 9.07 -1.07
CA TYR A 102 -5.59 8.89 -1.33
C TYR A 102 -6.49 9.45 -0.23
N VAL A 103 -5.95 9.64 0.97
CA VAL A 103 -6.64 10.31 2.08
C VAL A 103 -6.40 11.82 2.05
N ALA A 104 -7.17 12.57 2.84
CA ALA A 104 -6.95 14.00 2.99
C ALA A 104 -5.57 14.24 3.63
N SER A 105 -4.68 14.92 2.90
CA SER A 105 -3.35 15.29 3.40
C SER A 105 -3.22 16.81 3.48
N GLN A 106 -2.41 17.26 4.44
CA GLN A 106 -1.97 18.66 4.51
C GLN A 106 -0.78 18.86 3.55
N GLY A 107 -0.55 20.08 3.11
CA GLY A 107 0.63 20.43 2.30
C GLY A 107 0.47 20.28 0.78
N SER A 108 -0.72 19.94 0.28
CA SER A 108 -1.00 20.05 -1.15
C SER A 108 -1.14 21.51 -1.56
N GLU A 109 -0.25 21.99 -2.43
CA GLU A 109 -0.27 23.37 -2.91
C GLU A 109 -1.16 23.52 -4.15
N ARG A 110 -1.76 24.72 -4.31
CA ARG A 110 -2.53 25.10 -5.51
C ARG A 110 -3.69 24.15 -5.85
N VAL A 111 -4.24 23.45 -4.86
CA VAL A 111 -5.43 22.62 -5.02
C VAL A 111 -6.65 23.51 -5.31
N GLY A 112 -7.41 23.14 -6.35
CA GLY A 112 -8.64 23.84 -6.74
C GLY A 112 -9.66 23.86 -5.58
N THR A 113 -10.41 24.96 -5.45
CA THR A 113 -11.30 25.21 -4.30
C THR A 113 -12.25 24.07 -4.00
N ALA A 114 -12.81 23.42 -5.03
CA ALA A 114 -13.76 22.32 -4.88
C ALA A 114 -13.17 21.04 -4.28
N TRP A 115 -11.84 20.92 -4.20
CA TRP A 115 -11.13 19.68 -3.84
C TRP A 115 -10.27 19.82 -2.58
N ARG A 116 -10.13 21.02 -2.02
CA ARG A 116 -9.29 21.24 -0.83
C ARG A 116 -9.80 20.46 0.37
N GLY A 117 -8.89 19.79 1.07
CA GLY A 117 -9.18 19.01 2.28
C GLY A 117 -10.03 17.77 2.05
N ARG A 118 -10.38 17.44 0.80
CA ARG A 118 -11.16 16.26 0.46
C ARG A 118 -10.23 15.10 0.13
N PRO A 119 -10.51 13.89 0.64
CA PRO A 119 -9.78 12.71 0.19
C PRO A 119 -10.18 12.34 -1.24
N ILE A 120 -9.31 11.60 -1.93
CA ILE A 120 -9.61 11.01 -3.24
C ILE A 120 -10.55 9.80 -3.04
N LEU A 121 -10.28 8.98 -2.02
CA LEU A 121 -11.09 7.82 -1.66
C LEU A 121 -11.58 7.93 -0.22
N ALA A 122 -12.82 7.49 0.03
CA ALA A 122 -13.26 7.28 1.41
C ALA A 122 -12.47 6.15 2.07
N GLU A 123 -12.37 6.16 3.40
CA GLU A 123 -11.62 5.13 4.14
C GLU A 123 -12.12 3.71 3.87
N GLN A 124 -13.44 3.53 3.77
CA GLN A 124 -14.04 2.24 3.45
C GLN A 124 -13.67 1.77 2.03
N GLU A 125 -13.51 2.70 1.08
CA GLU A 125 -13.08 2.39 -0.28
C GLU A 125 -11.64 1.89 -0.34
N ILE A 126 -10.78 2.44 0.52
CA ILE A 126 -9.41 1.94 0.70
C ILE A 126 -9.46 0.49 1.20
N GLU A 127 -10.32 0.15 2.16
CA GLU A 127 -10.43 -1.23 2.65
C GLU A 127 -10.93 -2.21 1.58
N HIS A 128 -11.87 -1.81 0.73
CA HIS A 128 -12.29 -2.62 -0.42
C HIS A 128 -11.09 -2.92 -1.34
N ILE A 129 -10.29 -1.90 -1.68
CA ILE A 129 -9.08 -2.05 -2.51
C ILE A 129 -8.06 -2.95 -1.82
N VAL A 130 -7.81 -2.77 -0.52
CA VAL A 130 -6.85 -3.58 0.24
C VAL A 130 -7.21 -5.06 0.20
N VAL A 131 -8.48 -5.39 0.49
CA VAL A 131 -8.97 -6.78 0.46
C VAL A 131 -8.84 -7.37 -0.94
N TYR A 132 -9.17 -6.60 -1.98
CA TYR A 132 -8.99 -7.06 -3.36
C TYR A 132 -7.51 -7.32 -3.69
N LEU A 133 -6.62 -6.37 -3.44
CA LEU A 133 -5.19 -6.51 -3.76
C LEU A 133 -4.55 -7.65 -2.95
N ALA A 134 -4.90 -7.81 -1.69
CA ALA A 134 -4.43 -8.92 -0.86
C ALA A 134 -4.89 -10.30 -1.39
N SER A 135 -5.99 -10.36 -2.15
CA SER A 135 -6.43 -11.60 -2.79
C SER A 135 -5.62 -11.98 -4.03
N LEU A 136 -4.86 -11.05 -4.63
CA LEU A 136 -4.03 -11.28 -5.82
C LEU A 136 -2.71 -11.96 -5.43
N LYS A 137 -2.76 -13.26 -5.18
CA LYS A 137 -1.59 -14.05 -4.77
C LYS A 137 -0.72 -14.55 -5.93
N GLU A 138 -1.28 -14.58 -7.13
CA GLU A 138 -0.62 -15.07 -8.34
C GLU A 138 -0.62 -14.02 -9.45
#